data_AF-A0AA37ELF4-F1
#
_entry.id   AF-A0AA37ELF4-F1
#
_cell.length_a   1.000
_cell.length_b   1.000
_cell.length_c   1.000
_cell.angle_alpha   90.00
_cell.angle_beta   90.00
_cell.angle_gamma   90.00
#
_symmetry.space_group_name_H-M   'P 1'
#
loop_
_entity.id
_entity.type
_entity.pdbx_description
1 polymer ?
#
loop_
_entity_poly.entity_id
_entity_poly.type
_entity_poly.pdbx_seq_one_letter_code
_entity_poly.pdbx_strand_id
1 'polypeptide(L)'
;MSYDEMELDTIGDRKTALFVIISDTDDTFNFVVAIMYSQLFNLLCDKADDVYNGRLPVHVRCLLDEFANIGQIPKFDKLIATIRSREISASIILQSQSQLKTIYKDAADTITGNCDCTLFLGGKEKSTLKEISEVLGKETIDLYNTSETRSNNNSYGLNYQKTGKELMSQDEIAVMDGAKCILQLRGVRPFLSNKYDITKHPKYRQLSDYDKRNAFDIEKYRQHKLVVKPDDTFDLYDMGEVEAD
;
A
#
# COMPACT_ATOMS: atom_id res chain seq x y z
N MET A 1 -30.14 19.34 -13.76
CA MET A 1 -29.16 18.93 -12.74
C MET A 1 -28.10 18.12 -13.46
N SER A 2 -26.94 18.71 -13.75
CA SER A 2 -25.78 17.94 -14.21
C SER A 2 -25.22 17.25 -12.97
N TYR A 3 -25.67 16.03 -12.71
CA TYR A 3 -25.01 15.17 -11.74
C TYR A 3 -23.65 14.81 -12.35
N ASP A 4 -22.59 15.27 -11.70
CA ASP A 4 -21.24 14.83 -12.03
C ASP A 4 -21.05 13.44 -11.40
N GLU A 5 -21.17 12.40 -12.22
CA GLU A 5 -21.01 11.00 -11.78
C GLU A 5 -19.53 10.60 -11.62
N MET A 6 -18.59 11.55 -11.74
CA MET A 6 -17.13 11.33 -11.75
C MET A 6 -16.65 10.27 -12.77
N GLU A 7 -17.54 9.78 -13.64
CA GLU A 7 -17.34 8.71 -14.62
C GLU A 7 -16.54 7.52 -14.06
N LEU A 8 -16.74 7.16 -12.79
CA LEU A 8 -15.95 6.14 -12.08
C LEU A 8 -16.02 4.76 -12.76
N ASP A 9 -17.15 4.46 -13.37
CA ASP A 9 -17.39 3.25 -14.14
C ASP A 9 -16.56 3.21 -15.43
N THR A 10 -16.13 4.34 -15.98
CA THR A 10 -15.36 4.42 -17.24
C THR A 10 -13.85 4.18 -17.05
N ILE A 11 -13.38 4.12 -15.80
CA ILE A 11 -11.96 3.91 -15.47
C ILE A 11 -11.44 2.58 -16.03
N GLY A 12 -12.30 1.57 -16.13
CA GLY A 12 -11.99 0.27 -16.74
C GLY A 12 -12.09 0.22 -18.27
N ASP A 13 -12.70 1.22 -18.91
CA ASP A 13 -12.96 1.22 -20.36
C ASP A 13 -11.77 1.74 -21.17
N ARG A 14 -11.10 2.77 -20.63
CA ARG A 14 -10.00 3.48 -21.26
C ARG A 14 -8.89 3.76 -20.25
N LYS A 15 -7.70 4.11 -20.75
CA LYS A 15 -6.57 4.46 -19.87
C LYS A 15 -6.88 5.75 -19.12
N THR A 16 -7.13 5.61 -17.83
CA THR A 16 -7.49 6.71 -16.93
C THR A 16 -6.60 6.66 -15.69
N ALA A 17 -6.25 7.82 -15.14
CA ALA A 17 -5.57 7.95 -13.87
C ALA A 17 -6.42 8.82 -12.93
N LEU A 18 -6.84 8.24 -11.81
CA LEU A 18 -7.61 8.92 -10.76
C LEU A 18 -6.70 9.15 -9.55
N PHE A 19 -6.64 10.39 -9.08
CA PHE A 19 -5.90 10.76 -7.87
C PHE A 19 -6.88 11.20 -6.80
N VAL A 20 -6.82 10.54 -5.65
CA VAL A 20 -7.64 10.85 -4.48
C VAL A 20 -6.71 11.36 -3.40
N ILE A 21 -6.79 12.66 -3.12
CA ILE A 21 -5.93 13.33 -2.15
C ILE A 21 -6.76 13.57 -0.90
N ILE A 22 -6.34 12.95 0.20
CA ILE A 22 -6.95 13.10 1.51
C ILE A 22 -6.04 13.94 2.41
N SER A 23 -6.63 14.64 3.38
CA SER A 23 -5.86 15.31 4.42
C SER A 23 -5.27 14.25 5.35
N ASP A 24 -4.03 14.44 5.74
CA ASP A 24 -3.34 13.67 6.78
C ASP A 24 -3.77 14.06 8.20
N THR A 25 -4.31 15.27 8.35
CA THR A 25 -4.63 15.89 9.64
C THR A 25 -6.13 16.00 9.93
N ASP A 26 -6.96 15.97 8.89
CA ASP A 26 -8.41 16.16 9.00
C ASP A 26 -9.14 14.88 8.54
N ASP A 27 -9.70 14.15 9.50
CA ASP A 27 -10.41 12.90 9.28
C ASP A 27 -11.89 13.09 8.92
N THR A 28 -12.39 14.33 8.96
CA THR A 28 -13.81 14.67 8.76
C THR A 28 -14.37 14.10 7.46
N PHE A 29 -13.58 14.06 6.38
CA PHE A 29 -14.04 13.64 5.05
C PHE A 29 -13.61 12.22 4.65
N ASN A 30 -12.95 11.46 5.53
CA ASN A 30 -12.47 10.12 5.21
C ASN A 30 -13.62 9.17 4.85
N PHE A 31 -14.79 9.34 5.47
CA PHE A 31 -15.98 8.55 5.14
C PHE A 31 -16.44 8.74 3.68
N VAL A 32 -16.30 9.95 3.12
CA VAL A 32 -16.67 10.23 1.72
C VAL A 32 -15.78 9.43 0.79
N VAL A 33 -14.49 9.39 1.08
CA VAL A 33 -13.48 8.66 0.32
C VAL A 33 -13.72 7.15 0.40
N ALA A 34 -14.03 6.64 1.60
CA ALA A 34 -14.38 5.24 1.79
C ALA A 34 -15.64 4.83 1.00
N ILE A 35 -16.67 5.69 0.97
CA ILE A 35 -17.88 5.48 0.16
C ILE A 35 -17.54 5.53 -1.34
N MET A 36 -16.74 6.50 -1.77
CA MET A 36 -16.29 6.60 -3.16
C MET A 36 -15.58 5.32 -3.61
N TYR A 37 -14.65 4.78 -2.81
CA TYR A 37 -13.99 3.51 -3.14
C TYR A 37 -14.98 2.34 -3.20
N SER A 38 -15.92 2.26 -2.26
CA SER A 38 -16.96 1.23 -2.28
C SER A 38 -17.78 1.30 -3.58
N GLN A 39 -18.20 2.50 -3.99
CA GLN A 39 -18.92 2.72 -5.24
C GLN A 39 -18.05 2.37 -6.46
N LEU A 40 -16.79 2.82 -6.49
CA LEU A 40 -15.84 2.51 -7.55
C LEU A 40 -15.72 0.99 -7.75
N PHE A 41 -15.48 0.22 -6.69
CA PHE A 41 -15.35 -1.23 -6.80
C PHE A 41 -16.64 -1.89 -7.27
N ASN A 42 -17.81 -1.47 -6.78
CA ASN A 42 -19.09 -2.05 -7.21
C ASN A 42 -19.36 -1.74 -8.69
N LEU A 43 -19.25 -0.48 -9.11
CA LEU A 43 -19.48 -0.06 -10.50
C LEU A 43 -18.55 -0.77 -11.48
N LEU A 44 -17.26 -0.89 -11.12
CA LEU A 44 -16.29 -1.62 -11.95
C LEU A 44 -16.60 -3.12 -11.99
N CYS A 45 -17.11 -3.71 -10.89
CA CYS A 45 -17.49 -5.12 -10.88
C CYS A 45 -18.73 -5.38 -11.74
N ASP A 46 -19.77 -4.58 -11.57
CA ASP A 46 -21.02 -4.67 -12.32
C ASP A 46 -20.75 -4.50 -13.82
N LYS A 47 -19.92 -3.51 -14.18
CA LYS A 47 -19.53 -3.28 -15.57
C LYS A 47 -18.71 -4.41 -16.17
N ALA A 48 -17.80 -4.99 -15.38
CA ALA A 48 -17.05 -6.17 -15.82
C ALA A 48 -18.01 -7.33 -16.15
N ASP A 49 -18.97 -7.60 -15.27
CA ASP A 49 -19.89 -8.73 -15.38
C ASP A 49 -20.95 -8.52 -16.49
N ASP A 50 -21.59 -7.36 -16.52
CA ASP A 50 -22.75 -7.08 -17.39
C ASP A 50 -22.36 -6.66 -18.82
N VAL A 51 -21.23 -5.96 -18.99
CA VAL A 51 -20.83 -5.38 -20.29
C VAL A 51 -19.69 -6.17 -20.94
N TYR A 52 -18.74 -6.66 -20.14
CA TYR A 52 -17.50 -7.26 -20.66
C TYR A 52 -17.35 -8.77 -20.37
N ASN A 53 -18.45 -9.46 -20.07
CA ASN A 53 -18.48 -10.91 -19.80
C ASN A 53 -17.47 -11.36 -18.72
N GLY A 54 -17.31 -10.56 -17.68
CA GLY A 54 -16.56 -10.88 -16.47
C GLY A 54 -15.17 -10.26 -16.36
N ARG A 55 -14.66 -9.50 -17.34
CA ARG A 55 -13.32 -8.86 -17.26
C ARG A 55 -13.29 -7.48 -17.92
N LEU A 56 -12.79 -6.47 -17.21
CA LEU A 56 -12.59 -5.15 -17.78
C LEU A 56 -11.54 -5.18 -18.91
N PRO A 57 -11.71 -4.37 -19.98
CA PRO A 57 -10.76 -4.32 -21.08
C PRO A 57 -9.42 -3.68 -20.69
N VAL A 58 -9.43 -2.75 -19.72
CA VAL A 58 -8.22 -2.14 -19.14
C VAL A 58 -8.10 -2.57 -17.69
N HIS A 59 -6.93 -3.09 -17.30
CA HIS A 59 -6.65 -3.48 -15.93
C HIS A 59 -6.66 -2.26 -14.99
N VAL A 60 -7.55 -2.30 -14.00
CA VAL A 60 -7.65 -1.23 -13.00
C VAL A 60 -6.82 -1.59 -11.78
N ARG A 61 -5.77 -0.80 -11.52
CA ARG A 61 -4.90 -0.97 -10.36
C ARG A 61 -5.12 0.15 -9.37
N CYS A 62 -5.65 -0.19 -8.20
CA CYS A 62 -5.79 0.71 -7.07
C CYS A 62 -4.50 0.70 -6.23
N LEU A 63 -3.82 1.83 -6.15
CA LEU A 63 -2.69 2.05 -5.24
C LEU A 63 -3.21 2.79 -4.02
N LEU A 64 -3.48 2.06 -2.95
CA LEU A 64 -4.06 2.61 -1.73
C LEU A 64 -2.92 2.94 -0.76
N ASP A 65 -2.29 4.08 -1.02
CA ASP A 65 -1.29 4.62 -0.10
C ASP A 65 -1.96 5.01 1.22
N GLU A 66 -1.25 4.74 2.32
CA GLU A 66 -1.72 5.00 3.67
C GLU A 66 -3.16 4.54 3.93
N PHE A 67 -3.46 3.29 3.58
CA PHE A 67 -4.82 2.71 3.61
C PHE A 67 -5.55 2.89 4.94
N ALA A 68 -4.79 3.00 6.04
CA ALA A 68 -5.34 3.25 7.36
C ALA A 68 -6.08 4.60 7.48
N ASN A 69 -5.63 5.62 6.75
CA ASN A 69 -6.21 6.96 6.79
C ASN A 69 -7.54 7.03 6.03
N ILE A 70 -7.78 6.17 5.03
CA ILE A 70 -9.08 6.08 4.35
C ILE A 70 -10.17 5.63 5.34
N GLY A 71 -9.80 4.83 6.34
CA GLY A 71 -10.72 4.19 7.27
C GLY A 71 -11.31 2.89 6.73
N GLN A 72 -12.50 2.53 7.19
CA GLN A 72 -13.13 1.27 6.82
C GLN A 72 -13.91 1.41 5.50
N ILE A 73 -13.39 0.80 4.44
CA ILE A 73 -14.14 0.63 3.19
C ILE A 73 -15.16 -0.49 3.40
N PRO A 74 -16.47 -0.22 3.21
CA PRO A 74 -17.50 -1.23 3.39
C PRO A 74 -17.27 -2.50 2.54
N LYS A 75 -17.36 -3.68 3.16
CA LYS A 75 -17.25 -5.00 2.51
C LYS A 75 -15.93 -5.27 1.76
N PHE A 76 -14.87 -4.53 2.09
CA PHE A 76 -13.59 -4.66 1.41
C PHE A 76 -12.98 -6.08 1.49
N ASP A 77 -13.22 -6.79 2.60
CA ASP A 77 -12.85 -8.20 2.82
C ASP A 77 -13.45 -9.15 1.77
N LYS A 78 -14.66 -8.86 1.28
CA LYS A 78 -15.31 -9.61 0.22
C LYS A 78 -14.86 -9.14 -1.16
N LEU A 79 -14.69 -7.83 -1.34
CA LEU A 79 -14.26 -7.24 -2.59
C LEU A 79 -12.85 -7.72 -2.99
N ILE A 80 -11.89 -7.69 -2.07
CA ILE A 80 -10.50 -8.10 -2.34
C ILE A 80 -10.40 -9.55 -2.86
N ALA A 81 -11.33 -10.41 -2.45
CA ALA A 81 -11.40 -11.80 -2.91
C ALA A 81 -11.99 -11.95 -4.33
N THR A 82 -12.89 -11.07 -4.76
CA THR A 82 -13.63 -11.19 -6.03
C THR A 82 -13.06 -10.37 -7.17
N ILE A 83 -12.44 -9.21 -6.87
CA ILE A 83 -11.97 -8.23 -7.86
C ILE A 83 -10.92 -8.79 -8.83
N ARG A 84 -10.11 -9.76 -8.39
CA ARG A 84 -9.06 -10.38 -9.22
C ARG A 84 -9.60 -10.94 -10.53
N SER A 85 -10.75 -11.60 -10.47
CA SER A 85 -11.36 -12.24 -11.65
C SER A 85 -11.81 -11.25 -12.72
N ARG A 86 -11.98 -9.98 -12.33
CA ARG A 86 -12.55 -8.88 -13.13
C ARG A 86 -11.49 -7.92 -13.70
N GLU A 87 -10.21 -8.32 -13.66
CA GLU A 87 -9.07 -7.47 -14.05
C GLU A 87 -8.91 -6.20 -13.18
N ILE A 88 -9.20 -6.35 -11.89
CA ILE A 88 -8.99 -5.29 -10.89
C ILE A 88 -7.99 -5.81 -9.84
N SER A 89 -7.00 -4.98 -9.48
CA SER A 89 -6.04 -5.27 -8.41
C SER A 89 -5.95 -4.11 -7.43
N ALA A 90 -5.64 -4.44 -6.17
CA ALA A 90 -5.38 -3.47 -5.12
C ALA A 90 -4.00 -3.71 -4.51
N SER A 91 -3.22 -2.65 -4.34
CA SER A 91 -1.99 -2.63 -3.55
C SER A 91 -2.27 -1.82 -2.28
N ILE A 92 -2.32 -2.50 -1.14
CA ILE A 92 -2.58 -1.90 0.16
C ILE A 92 -1.24 -1.56 0.80
N ILE A 93 -1.03 -0.29 1.12
CA ILE A 93 0.21 0.20 1.75
C ILE A 93 -0.12 0.66 3.16
N LEU A 94 0.60 0.11 4.13
CA LEU A 94 0.38 0.30 5.56
C LEU A 94 1.73 0.51 6.26
N GLN A 95 1.74 1.30 7.34
CA GLN A 95 2.92 1.47 8.17
C GLN A 95 3.12 0.25 9.08
N SER A 96 2.02 -0.34 9.54
CA SER A 96 2.03 -1.58 10.34
C SER A 96 0.78 -2.41 10.08
N GLN A 97 0.89 -3.72 10.29
CA GLN A 97 -0.28 -4.60 10.23
C GLN A 97 -1.30 -4.32 11.33
N SER A 98 -0.85 -3.76 12.46
CA SER A 98 -1.74 -3.37 13.55
C SER A 98 -2.76 -2.29 13.16
N GLN A 99 -2.43 -1.42 12.20
CA GLN A 99 -3.40 -0.45 11.66
C GLN A 99 -4.55 -1.16 10.96
N LEU A 100 -4.24 -2.16 10.11
CA LEU A 100 -5.26 -2.96 9.43
C LEU A 100 -6.14 -3.72 10.42
N LYS A 101 -5.52 -4.34 11.44
CA LYS A 101 -6.25 -5.04 12.52
C LYS A 101 -7.14 -4.11 13.34
N THR A 102 -6.73 -2.86 13.56
CA THR A 102 -7.56 -1.87 14.27
C THR A 102 -8.83 -1.53 13.48
N ILE A 103 -8.72 -1.39 12.16
CA ILE A 103 -9.84 -0.97 11.29
C ILE A 103 -10.77 -2.14 10.97
N TYR A 104 -10.21 -3.31 10.61
CA TYR A 104 -10.97 -4.44 10.09
C TYR A 104 -11.13 -5.60 11.08
N LYS A 105 -10.47 -5.56 12.24
CA LYS A 105 -10.54 -6.60 13.28
C LYS A 105 -10.25 -7.99 12.69
N ASP A 106 -11.14 -8.95 12.88
CA ASP A 106 -11.02 -10.32 12.37
C ASP A 106 -10.94 -10.40 10.83
N ALA A 107 -11.47 -9.40 10.12
CA ALA A 107 -11.40 -9.35 8.67
C ALA A 107 -10.01 -8.95 8.13
N ALA A 108 -9.12 -8.41 8.99
CA ALA A 108 -7.76 -8.06 8.59
C ALA A 108 -6.98 -9.28 8.08
N ASP A 109 -7.09 -10.42 8.77
CA ASP A 109 -6.42 -11.66 8.37
C ASP A 109 -6.96 -12.18 7.03
N THR A 110 -8.26 -11.97 6.77
CA THR A 110 -8.87 -12.31 5.47
C THR A 110 -8.34 -11.42 4.35
N ILE A 111 -8.19 -10.12 4.60
CA ILE A 111 -7.62 -9.18 3.61
C ILE A 111 -6.17 -9.54 3.29
N THR A 112 -5.34 -9.72 4.31
CA THR A 112 -3.94 -10.12 4.14
C THR A 112 -3.82 -11.48 3.44
N GLY A 113 -4.69 -12.44 3.79
CA GLY A 113 -4.71 -13.77 3.16
C GLY A 113 -5.10 -13.77 1.67
N ASN A 114 -5.84 -12.75 1.20
CA ASN A 114 -6.16 -12.58 -0.22
C ASN A 114 -5.07 -11.81 -0.99
N CYS A 115 -4.07 -11.24 -0.31
CA CYS A 115 -2.93 -10.61 -0.96
C CYS A 115 -1.90 -11.68 -1.38
N ASP A 116 -1.75 -11.90 -2.68
CA ASP A 116 -0.78 -12.88 -3.21
C ASP A 116 0.69 -12.46 -2.96
N CYS A 117 0.94 -11.17 -2.71
CA CYS A 117 2.27 -10.59 -2.53
C CYS A 117 2.33 -9.72 -1.27
N THR A 118 3.37 -9.92 -0.46
CA THR A 118 3.66 -9.10 0.72
C THR A 118 5.07 -8.52 0.59
N LEU A 119 5.19 -7.20 0.63
CA LEU A 119 6.47 -6.49 0.57
C LEU A 119 6.73 -5.79 1.90
N PHE A 120 7.73 -6.26 2.63
CA PHE A 120 8.17 -5.63 3.88
C PHE A 120 9.37 -4.72 3.62
N LEU A 121 9.20 -3.43 3.89
CA LEU A 121 10.20 -2.38 3.64
C LEU A 121 11.01 -1.99 4.88
N GLY A 122 10.77 -2.67 6.01
CA GLY A 122 11.29 -2.30 7.33
C GLY A 122 10.20 -1.76 8.24
N GLY A 123 10.38 -1.90 9.55
CA GLY A 123 9.41 -1.49 10.55
C GLY A 123 9.92 -1.75 11.96
N LYS A 124 9.28 -1.14 12.96
CA LYS A 124 9.63 -1.28 14.38
C LYS A 124 8.54 -1.98 15.20
N GLU A 125 7.42 -2.30 14.58
CA GLU A 125 6.25 -2.83 15.26
C GLU A 125 6.43 -4.33 15.53
N LYS A 126 6.39 -4.72 16.81
CA LYS A 126 6.79 -6.07 17.27
C LYS A 126 5.95 -7.18 16.66
N SER A 127 4.64 -7.01 16.52
CA SER A 127 3.78 -8.08 15.97
C SER A 127 4.07 -8.34 14.50
N THR A 128 4.25 -7.28 13.70
CA THR A 128 4.67 -7.38 12.30
C THR A 128 6.03 -8.05 12.18
N LEU A 129 7.01 -7.67 13.01
CA LEU A 129 8.34 -8.30 13.00
C LEU A 129 8.28 -9.80 13.34
N LYS A 130 7.45 -10.17 14.32
CA LYS A 130 7.24 -11.57 14.69
C LYS A 130 6.63 -12.37 13.54
N GLU A 131 5.60 -11.85 12.90
CA GLU A 131 4.96 -12.50 11.76
C GLU A 131 5.94 -12.69 10.58
N ILE A 132 6.76 -11.67 10.29
CA ILE A 132 7.80 -11.78 9.25
C ILE A 132 8.85 -12.85 9.62
N SER A 133 9.30 -12.92 10.88
CA SER A 133 10.23 -13.97 11.35
C SER A 133 9.62 -15.37 11.16
N GLU A 134 8.35 -15.54 11.56
CA GLU A 134 7.62 -16.81 11.40
C GLU A 134 7.49 -17.21 9.92
N VAL A 135 7.23 -16.24 9.04
CA VAL A 135 7.12 -16.43 7.58
C VAL A 135 8.46 -16.82 6.95
N LEU A 136 9.58 -16.22 7.39
CA LEU A 136 10.93 -16.59 6.93
C LEU A 136 11.26 -18.03 7.32
N GLY A 137 10.76 -18.48 8.48
CA GLY A 137 10.95 -19.81 9.01
C GLY A 137 12.27 -19.98 9.75
N LYS A 138 12.68 -21.24 9.92
CA LYS A 138 13.85 -21.61 10.72
C LYS A 138 14.92 -22.31 9.89
N GLU A 139 16.17 -21.99 10.16
CA GLU A 139 17.33 -22.73 9.71
C GLU A 139 17.73 -23.80 10.74
N THR A 140 18.32 -24.89 10.27
CA THR A 140 18.88 -25.92 11.17
C THR A 140 20.34 -25.59 11.44
N ILE A 141 20.69 -25.49 12.71
CA ILE A 141 22.06 -25.26 13.19
C ILE A 141 22.57 -26.50 13.93
N ASP A 142 23.84 -26.80 13.72
CA ASP A 142 24.56 -27.84 14.46
C ASP A 142 25.30 -27.21 15.64
N LEU A 143 24.93 -27.60 16.85
CA LEU A 143 25.56 -27.17 18.10
C LEU A 143 26.58 -28.21 18.56
N TYR A 144 27.79 -27.73 18.83
CA TYR A 144 28.88 -28.50 19.40
C TYR A 144 29.14 -28.00 20.82
N ASN A 145 28.72 -28.78 21.81
CA ASN A 145 28.99 -28.48 23.21
C ASN A 145 30.23 -29.26 23.66
N THR A 146 31.29 -28.54 24.00
CA THR A 146 32.48 -29.12 24.64
C THR A 146 32.40 -28.89 26.15
N SER A 147 32.40 -29.97 26.92
CA SER A 147 32.48 -29.91 28.38
C SER A 147 33.86 -30.37 28.84
N GLU A 148 34.55 -29.53 29.60
CA GLU A 148 35.82 -29.84 30.24
C GLU A 148 35.58 -29.92 31.75
N THR A 149 35.80 -31.10 32.35
CA THR A 149 35.75 -31.24 33.81
C THR A 149 37.18 -31.31 34.34
N ARG A 150 37.60 -30.29 35.08
CA ARG A 150 38.93 -30.23 35.71
C ARG A 150 38.88 -30.83 37.11
N SER A 151 39.50 -32.00 37.26
CA SER A 151 39.76 -32.68 38.53
C SER A 151 41.13 -33.38 38.44
N ASN A 152 41.49 -34.23 39.40
CA ASN A 152 42.76 -34.98 39.40
C ASN A 152 42.98 -35.84 38.13
N ASN A 153 41.90 -36.16 37.41
CA ASN A 153 41.90 -36.63 36.02
C ASN A 153 41.02 -35.67 35.18
N ASN A 154 41.57 -35.11 34.11
CA ASN A 154 40.80 -34.31 33.16
C ASN A 154 39.92 -35.22 32.30
N SER A 155 38.64 -34.88 32.17
CA SER A 155 37.73 -35.52 31.21
C SER A 155 37.14 -34.48 30.25
N TYR A 156 37.03 -34.88 28.99
CA TYR A 156 36.45 -34.09 27.90
C TYR A 156 35.21 -34.80 27.37
N GLY A 157 34.06 -34.11 27.38
CA GLY A 157 32.82 -34.56 26.76
C GLY A 157 32.51 -33.72 25.53
N LEU A 158 32.21 -34.37 24.40
CA LEU A 158 31.70 -33.71 23.20
C LEU A 158 30.25 -34.15 23.00
N ASN A 159 29.33 -33.18 22.97
CA ASN A 159 27.92 -33.41 22.67
C ASN A 159 27.53 -32.68 21.39
N TYR A 160 26.90 -33.41 20.46
CA TYR A 160 26.44 -32.91 19.17
C TYR A 160 24.92 -32.84 19.15
N GLN A 161 24.36 -31.66 18.89
CA GLN A 161 22.92 -31.45 18.88
C GLN A 161 22.49 -30.63 17.66
N LYS A 162 21.41 -31.05 16.99
CA LYS A 162 20.76 -30.26 15.95
C LYS A 162 19.64 -29.43 16.55
N THR A 163 19.63 -28.12 16.31
CA THR A 163 18.61 -27.19 16.81
C THR A 163 18.10 -26.31 15.67
N GLY A 164 16.83 -25.91 15.73
CA GLY A 164 16.27 -24.93 14.81
C GLY A 164 16.43 -23.50 15.34
N LYS A 165 17.02 -22.61 14.55
CA LYS A 165 17.13 -21.17 14.81
C LYS A 165 16.27 -20.40 13.80
N GLU A 166 15.65 -19.30 14.19
CA GLU A 166 14.98 -18.41 13.23
C GLU A 166 15.97 -17.92 12.18
N LEU A 167 15.56 -17.92 10.90
CA LEU A 167 16.42 -17.50 9.78
C LEU A 167 16.86 -16.04 9.95
N MET A 168 15.93 -15.18 10.38
CA MET A 168 16.24 -13.87 10.94
C MET A 168 15.37 -13.68 12.18
N SER A 169 15.99 -13.36 13.30
CA SER A 169 15.30 -12.99 14.52
C SER A 169 14.57 -11.66 14.38
N GLN A 170 13.59 -11.41 15.25
CA GLN A 170 12.87 -10.13 15.28
C GLN A 170 13.81 -8.93 15.41
N ASP A 171 14.89 -9.06 16.20
CA ASP A 171 15.90 -8.02 16.37
C ASP A 171 16.69 -7.79 15.07
N GLU A 172 17.09 -8.84 14.37
CA GLU A 172 17.78 -8.75 13.07
C GLU A 172 16.89 -8.11 11.99
N ILE A 173 15.58 -8.40 11.99
CA ILE A 173 14.62 -7.78 11.08
C ILE A 173 14.40 -6.29 11.44
N ALA A 174 14.37 -5.95 12.74
CA ALA A 174 14.19 -4.57 13.21
C ALA A 174 15.36 -3.64 12.83
N VAL A 175 16.59 -4.18 12.76
CA VAL A 175 17.81 -3.46 12.36
C VAL A 175 18.21 -3.71 10.90
N MET A 176 17.30 -4.30 10.10
CA MET A 176 17.55 -4.56 8.70
C MET A 176 17.90 -3.26 7.97
N ASP A 177 18.92 -3.34 7.11
CA ASP A 177 19.36 -2.23 6.27
C ASP A 177 18.18 -1.59 5.54
N GLY A 178 18.03 -0.27 5.68
CA GLY A 178 16.98 0.52 5.05
C GLY A 178 17.01 0.46 3.52
N ALA A 179 18.10 0.02 2.90
CA ALA A 179 18.19 -0.24 1.47
C ALA A 179 17.66 -1.62 1.05
N LYS A 180 17.24 -2.49 1.99
CA LYS A 180 16.75 -3.85 1.72
C LYS A 180 15.26 -4.00 2.01
N CYS A 181 14.64 -4.98 1.37
CA CYS A 181 13.26 -5.37 1.57
C CYS A 181 13.13 -6.90 1.56
N ILE A 182 12.09 -7.40 2.22
CA ILE A 182 11.72 -8.81 2.16
C ILE A 182 10.47 -8.90 1.29
N LEU A 183 10.54 -9.69 0.23
CA LEU A 183 9.41 -9.94 -0.66
C LEU A 183 8.95 -11.38 -0.49
N GLN A 184 7.67 -11.53 -0.17
CA GLN A 184 6.97 -12.81 -0.14
C GLN A 184 5.98 -12.83 -1.30
N LEU A 185 6.04 -13.88 -2.11
CA LEU A 185 5.06 -14.14 -3.17
C LEU A 185 4.42 -15.50 -2.91
N ARG A 186 3.17 -15.65 -3.31
CA ARG A 186 2.46 -16.92 -3.20
C ARG A 186 3.21 -18.04 -3.94
N GLY A 187 3.41 -19.16 -3.23
CA GLY A 187 4.00 -20.37 -3.80
C GLY A 187 5.53 -20.40 -3.85
N VAL A 188 6.22 -19.35 -3.37
CA VAL A 188 7.68 -19.31 -3.27
C VAL A 188 8.12 -18.95 -1.86
N ARG A 189 9.36 -19.29 -1.53
CA ARG A 189 9.95 -18.86 -0.26
C ARG A 189 10.17 -17.34 -0.30
N PRO A 190 9.99 -16.63 0.83
CA PRO A 190 10.35 -15.22 0.90
C PRO A 190 11.85 -15.03 0.59
N PHE A 191 12.18 -13.91 -0.02
CA PHE A 191 13.57 -13.58 -0.33
C PHE A 191 13.90 -12.13 0.02
N LEU A 192 15.14 -11.93 0.46
CA LEU A 192 15.71 -10.63 0.73
C LEU A 192 16.21 -10.01 -0.57
N SER A 193 15.79 -8.78 -0.86
CA SER A 193 16.18 -8.03 -2.05
C SER A 193 16.62 -6.61 -1.68
N ASN A 194 17.35 -5.95 -2.57
CA ASN A 194 17.59 -4.52 -2.48
C ASN A 194 16.35 -3.75 -2.95
N LYS A 195 16.07 -2.62 -2.31
CA LYS A 195 15.08 -1.65 -2.75
C LYS A 195 15.51 -1.05 -4.09
N TYR A 196 14.53 -0.70 -4.90
CA TYR A 196 14.80 -0.06 -6.19
C TYR A 196 15.33 1.36 -5.97
N ASP A 197 16.46 1.67 -6.58
CA ASP A 197 17.06 3.00 -6.55
C ASP A 197 16.31 3.91 -7.54
N ILE A 198 15.54 4.86 -7.00
CA ILE A 198 14.71 5.78 -7.78
C ILE A 198 15.53 6.61 -8.79
N THR A 199 16.81 6.87 -8.50
CA THR A 199 17.68 7.67 -9.39
C THR A 199 17.96 6.98 -10.72
N LYS A 200 17.83 5.66 -10.75
CA LYS A 200 18.03 4.83 -11.95
C LYS A 200 16.77 4.76 -12.81
N HIS A 201 15.63 5.26 -12.34
CA HIS A 201 14.40 5.22 -13.10
C HIS A 201 14.52 6.11 -14.35
N PRO A 202 14.11 5.64 -15.56
CA PRO A 202 14.24 6.41 -16.80
C PRO A 202 13.59 7.81 -16.74
N LYS A 203 12.57 7.96 -15.90
CA LYS A 203 11.83 9.21 -15.69
C LYS A 203 12.22 9.97 -14.41
N TYR A 204 13.30 9.59 -13.73
CA TYR A 204 13.71 10.24 -12.47
C TYR A 204 13.83 11.77 -12.59
N ARG A 205 14.29 12.25 -13.76
CA ARG A 205 14.41 13.69 -14.07
C ARG A 205 13.10 14.48 -14.03
N GLN A 206 11.95 13.79 -14.02
CA GLN A 206 10.62 14.40 -13.93
C GLN A 206 10.14 14.56 -12.48
N LEU A 207 10.86 14.00 -11.50
CA LEU A 207 10.49 14.12 -10.09
C LEU A 207 10.98 15.45 -9.51
N SER A 208 10.28 15.91 -8.46
CA SER A 208 10.70 17.03 -7.61
C SER A 208 12.03 16.77 -6.91
N ASP A 209 12.37 15.50 -6.67
CA ASP A 209 13.63 15.07 -6.05
C ASP A 209 14.85 15.38 -6.93
N TYR A 210 14.66 15.38 -8.26
CA TYR A 210 15.72 15.76 -9.21
C TYR A 210 15.82 17.28 -9.37
N ASP A 211 14.67 17.96 -9.53
CA ASP A 211 14.59 19.41 -9.59
C ASP A 211 13.31 19.89 -8.89
N LYS A 212 13.46 20.76 -7.89
CA LYS A 212 12.33 21.34 -7.13
C LYS A 212 11.31 22.03 -8.04
N ARG A 213 11.69 22.46 -9.25
CA ARG A 213 10.78 23.05 -10.25
C ARG A 213 9.73 22.07 -10.77
N ASN A 214 9.97 20.78 -10.66
CA ASN A 214 9.03 19.73 -11.05
C ASN A 214 7.97 19.46 -9.96
N ALA A 215 8.07 20.09 -8.79
CA ALA A 215 7.08 19.92 -7.74
C ALA A 215 5.71 20.39 -8.24
N PHE A 216 4.70 19.53 -8.09
CA PHE A 216 3.34 19.87 -8.43
C PHE A 216 2.76 20.77 -7.35
N ASP A 217 2.52 22.03 -7.71
CA ASP A 217 1.92 23.02 -6.82
C ASP A 217 0.39 22.99 -6.97
N ILE A 218 -0.26 22.32 -6.00
CA ILE A 218 -1.71 22.15 -5.96
C ILE A 218 -2.41 23.51 -5.80
N GLU A 219 -1.86 24.42 -5.01
CA GLU A 219 -2.47 25.74 -4.79
C GLU A 219 -2.45 26.55 -6.08
N LYS A 220 -1.32 26.56 -6.79
CA LYS A 220 -1.20 27.22 -8.09
C LYS A 220 -2.08 26.57 -9.17
N TYR A 221 -2.25 25.25 -9.14
CA TYR A 221 -3.15 24.54 -10.06
C TYR A 221 -4.63 24.81 -9.73
N ARG A 222 -5.00 24.87 -8.45
CA ARG A 222 -6.37 25.22 -8.00
C ARG A 222 -6.69 26.70 -8.15
N GLN A 223 -5.68 27.58 -8.14
CA GLN A 223 -5.78 28.96 -8.58
C GLN A 223 -5.98 28.99 -10.11
N HIS A 224 -7.10 28.45 -10.58
CA HIS A 224 -7.67 28.86 -11.86
C HIS A 224 -8.12 30.33 -11.72
N LYS A 225 -7.16 31.26 -11.63
CA LYS A 225 -7.42 32.63 -12.06
C LYS A 225 -7.76 32.51 -13.53
N LEU A 226 -8.98 32.88 -13.89
CA LEU A 226 -9.41 32.98 -15.28
C LEU A 226 -8.40 33.89 -15.99
N VAL A 227 -7.51 33.31 -16.80
CA VAL A 227 -6.57 34.08 -17.61
C VAL A 227 -7.35 34.50 -18.85
N VAL A 228 -8.07 35.62 -18.74
CA VAL A 228 -8.77 36.24 -19.86
C VAL A 228 -7.72 36.60 -20.91
N LYS A 229 -7.78 35.99 -22.10
CA LYS A 229 -6.98 36.46 -23.23
C LYS A 229 -7.61 37.72 -23.80
N PRO A 230 -6.84 38.62 -24.44
CA PRO A 230 -7.39 39.85 -25.02
C PRO A 230 -8.55 39.63 -26.00
N ASP A 231 -8.61 38.46 -26.64
CA ASP A 231 -9.61 38.08 -27.63
C ASP A 231 -10.79 37.27 -27.05
N ASP A 232 -10.77 36.94 -25.75
CA ASP A 232 -11.83 36.16 -25.12
C ASP A 232 -13.04 37.06 -24.79
N THR A 233 -14.21 36.75 -25.36
CA THR A 233 -15.48 37.37 -24.98
C THR A 233 -16.05 36.67 -23.75
N PHE A 234 -16.38 37.40 -22.70
CA PHE A 234 -17.01 36.88 -21.48
C PHE A 234 -18.14 37.81 -21.03
N ASP A 235 -19.17 37.23 -20.42
CA ASP A 235 -20.27 37.98 -19.81
C ASP A 235 -19.86 38.44 -18.40
N LEU A 236 -19.73 39.76 -18.23
CA LEU A 236 -19.45 40.39 -16.94
C LEU A 236 -20.78 40.64 -16.22
N TYR A 237 -21.00 39.94 -15.10
CA TYR A 237 -22.13 40.21 -14.20
C TYR A 237 -21.59 40.94 -12.96
N ASP A 238 -21.84 42.26 -12.90
CA ASP A 238 -21.57 43.06 -11.70
C ASP A 238 -22.73 42.87 -10.72
N MET A 239 -22.45 42.22 -9.59
CA MET A 239 -23.44 41.89 -8.56
C MET A 239 -23.39 42.86 -7.37
N GLY A 240 -22.87 44.08 -7.54
CA GLY A 240 -22.93 45.17 -6.55
C GLY A 240 -22.22 44.89 -5.22
N GLU A 241 -22.02 45.93 -4.41
CA GLU A 241 -21.44 45.80 -3.07
C GLU A 241 -22.45 45.13 -2.12
N VAL A 242 -22.08 43.97 -1.59
CA VAL A 242 -22.76 43.39 -0.43
C VAL A 242 -22.21 44.15 0.79
N GLU A 243 -22.92 45.18 1.24
CA GLU A 243 -22.67 45.74 2.57
C GLU A 243 -22.90 44.64 3.61
N ALA A 244 -21.85 44.31 4.35
CA ALA A 244 -21.93 43.39 5.47
C ALA A 244 -22.43 44.16 6.70
N ASP A 245 -23.64 43.85 7.16
CA ASP A 245 -24.10 44.13 8.53
C ASP A 245 -23.43 43.17 9.53
#